data_AF-A0AAV7I191-F1
#
_entry.id   AF-A0AAV7I191-F1
#
_cell.length_a   1.000
_cell.length_b   1.000
_cell.length_c   1.000
_cell.angle_alpha   90.00
_cell.angle_beta   90.00
_cell.angle_gamma   90.00
#
_symmetry.space_group_name_H-M   'P 1'
#
loop_
_entity.id
_entity.type
_entity.pdbx_description
1 polymer ?
#
loop_
_entity_poly.entity_id
_entity_poly.type
_entity_poly.pdbx_seq_one_letter_code
_entity_poly.pdbx_strand_id
1 'polypeptide(L)'
;MVENFNFKTVSWMRQRDMHIISAGISTYTSDLRFQVIHPDKSENWTLQIKSPQERDSGVYECQVSTEPKMSLNYTLNVVGEYALNYSIRLLSERGSGSQ
;
A
#
# COMPACT_ATOMS: atom_id res chain seq x y z
N MET A 1 -14.24 -16.69 -25.50
CA MET A 1 -12.79 -16.60 -25.21
C MET A 1 -12.69 -15.93 -23.85
N VAL A 2 -12.52 -16.70 -22.77
CA VAL A 2 -12.31 -16.13 -21.44
C VAL A 2 -10.82 -15.81 -21.37
N GLU A 3 -10.47 -14.55 -21.59
CA GLU A 3 -9.12 -14.09 -21.29
C GLU A 3 -8.98 -14.03 -19.77
N ASN A 4 -8.57 -15.15 -19.17
CA ASN A 4 -8.01 -15.13 -17.82
C ASN A 4 -6.62 -14.52 -17.90
N PHE A 5 -6.55 -13.20 -18.13
CA PHE A 5 -5.36 -12.47 -17.76
C PHE A 5 -5.28 -12.52 -16.24
N ASN A 6 -4.36 -13.34 -15.72
CA ASN A 6 -3.91 -13.30 -14.34
C ASN A 6 -3.19 -11.96 -14.08
N PHE A 7 -3.91 -10.84 -14.16
CA PHE A 7 -3.43 -9.56 -13.67
C PHE A 7 -3.42 -9.66 -12.14
N LYS A 8 -2.26 -10.03 -11.60
CA LYS A 8 -2.02 -9.96 -10.16
C LYS A 8 -2.28 -8.53 -9.72
N THR A 9 -3.35 -8.34 -8.94
CA THR A 9 -3.74 -7.05 -8.40
C THR A 9 -3.07 -6.87 -7.06
N VAL A 10 -2.48 -5.69 -6.84
CA VAL A 10 -1.95 -5.30 -5.54
C VAL A 10 -2.98 -4.46 -4.80
N SER A 11 -3.30 -4.81 -3.56
CA SER A 11 -4.21 -4.05 -2.71
C SER A 11 -3.54 -3.62 -1.41
N TRP A 12 -3.88 -2.41 -0.94
CA TRP A 12 -3.45 -1.89 0.35
C TRP A 12 -4.61 -1.92 1.35
N MET A 13 -4.33 -2.38 2.56
CA MET A 13 -5.30 -2.47 3.65
C MET A 13 -4.69 -1.91 4.94
N ARG A 14 -5.48 -1.19 5.73
CA ARG A 14 -5.11 -0.83 7.10
C ARG A 14 -5.55 -1.95 8.04
N GLN A 15 -4.62 -2.55 8.78
CA GLN A 15 -4.94 -3.73 9.57
C GLN A 15 -5.79 -3.45 10.81
N ARG A 16 -5.64 -2.28 11.44
CA ARG A 16 -6.31 -1.98 12.72
C ARG A 16 -7.84 -2.11 12.67
N ASP A 17 -8.42 -1.87 11.50
CA ASP A 17 -9.86 -1.87 11.24
C ASP A 17 -10.24 -2.58 9.94
N MET A 18 -9.31 -3.35 9.36
CA MET A 18 -9.48 -4.09 8.11
C MET A 18 -10.01 -3.23 6.95
N HIS A 19 -9.72 -1.93 6.97
CA HIS A 19 -10.19 -1.01 5.95
C HIS A 19 -9.36 -1.15 4.67
N ILE A 20 -9.99 -1.52 3.57
CA ILE A 20 -9.35 -1.57 2.26
C ILE A 20 -9.13 -0.14 1.79
N ILE A 21 -7.88 0.22 1.55
CA ILE A 21 -7.48 1.55 1.09
C ILE A 21 -7.55 1.61 -0.44
N SER A 22 -7.03 0.57 -1.12
CA SER A 22 -7.02 0.50 -2.57
C SER A 22 -6.94 -0.93 -3.09
N ALA A 23 -7.35 -1.11 -4.34
CA ALA A 23 -7.10 -2.30 -5.15
C ALA A 23 -6.63 -1.87 -6.54
N GLY A 24 -5.40 -2.22 -6.90
CA GLY A 24 -4.70 -1.63 -8.03
C GLY A 24 -4.59 -0.12 -7.87
N ILE A 25 -4.89 0.60 -8.96
CA ILE A 25 -4.91 2.07 -8.99
C ILE A 25 -6.18 2.68 -8.38
N SER A 26 -7.19 1.88 -8.07
CA SER A 26 -8.47 2.34 -7.53
C SER A 26 -8.39 2.51 -6.01
N THR A 27 -8.65 3.72 -5.51
CA THR A 27 -8.69 4.05 -4.08
C THR A 27 -10.12 3.99 -3.56
N TYR A 28 -10.34 3.34 -2.41
CA TYR A 28 -11.67 3.12 -1.79
C TYR A 28 -11.90 3.95 -0.52
N THR A 29 -10.87 4.60 0.01
CA THR A 29 -11.04 5.61 1.06
C THR A 29 -11.41 6.97 0.47
N SER A 30 -12.22 7.75 1.18
CA SER A 30 -12.52 9.15 0.86
C SER A 30 -11.44 10.13 1.35
N ASP A 31 -10.47 9.68 2.14
CA ASP A 31 -9.34 10.51 2.59
C ASP A 31 -8.35 10.72 1.44
N LEU A 32 -8.41 11.91 0.82
CA LEU A 32 -7.61 12.30 -0.36
C LEU A 32 -6.08 12.32 -0.12
N ARG A 33 -5.64 12.18 1.13
CA ARG A 33 -4.23 12.07 1.49
C ARG A 33 -3.61 10.75 1.03
N PHE A 34 -4.42 9.71 0.91
CA PHE A 34 -3.99 8.38 0.49
C PHE A 34 -3.99 8.27 -1.04
N GLN A 35 -2.83 7.92 -1.62
CA GLN A 35 -2.66 7.77 -3.05
C GLN A 35 -1.86 6.51 -3.36
N VAL A 36 -2.21 5.80 -4.43
CA VAL A 36 -1.37 4.74 -4.98
C VAL A 36 -0.48 5.33 -6.06
N ILE A 37 0.82 5.13 -5.94
CA ILE A 37 1.79 5.44 -7.00
C ILE A 37 2.26 4.12 -7.59
N HIS A 38 2.02 3.97 -8.89
CA HIS A 38 2.46 2.84 -9.69
C HIS A 38 3.07 3.35 -10.99
N PRO A 39 4.40 3.45 -11.10
CA PRO A 39 5.04 3.89 -12.33
C PRO A 39 4.77 2.93 -13.49
N ASP A 40 4.61 3.46 -14.70
CA ASP A 40 4.35 2.65 -15.89
C ASP A 40 5.39 1.54 -16.07
N LYS A 41 4.91 0.31 -16.35
CA LYS A 41 5.72 -0.90 -16.53
C LYS A 41 6.59 -1.28 -15.32
N SER A 42 6.36 -0.70 -14.14
CA SER A 42 7.02 -1.08 -12.90
C SER A 42 6.25 -2.21 -12.19
N GLU A 43 6.93 -2.99 -11.35
CA GLU A 43 6.24 -3.86 -10.38
C GLU A 43 6.07 -3.18 -9.02
N ASN A 44 6.58 -1.96 -8.86
CA ASN A 44 6.51 -1.25 -7.60
C ASN A 44 5.12 -0.66 -7.41
N TRP A 45 4.51 -1.01 -6.28
CA TRP A 45 3.27 -0.43 -5.81
C TRP A 45 3.56 0.31 -4.51
N THR A 46 3.27 1.61 -4.51
CA THR A 46 3.55 2.47 -3.36
C THR A 46 2.26 3.03 -2.81
N LEU A 47 2.01 2.85 -1.52
CA LEU A 47 1.01 3.66 -0.82
C LEU A 47 1.69 4.95 -0.33
N GLN A 48 1.20 6.08 -0.82
CA GLN A 48 1.61 7.42 -0.39
C GLN A 48 0.57 8.01 0.56
N ILE A 49 1.01 8.51 1.71
CA ILE A 49 0.17 9.29 2.63
C ILE A 49 0.71 10.73 2.69
N LYS A 50 -0.08 11.69 2.21
CA LYS A 50 0.23 13.13 2.27
C LYS A 50 -0.15 13.71 3.63
N SER A 51 0.66 14.63 4.15
CA SER A 51 0.44 15.28 5.46
C SER A 51 0.02 14.28 6.55
N PRO A 52 0.86 13.24 6.80
CA PRO A 52 0.53 12.19 7.75
C PRO A 52 0.33 12.75 9.16
N GLN A 53 -0.56 12.11 9.91
CA GLN A 53 -0.95 12.48 11.26
C GLN A 53 -0.62 11.31 12.20
N GLU A 54 -0.43 11.58 13.49
CA GLU A 54 -0.10 10.52 14.47
C GLU A 54 -1.10 9.35 14.42
N ARG A 55 -2.39 9.65 14.18
CA ARG A 55 -3.48 8.67 14.01
C ARG A 55 -3.34 7.75 12.81
N ASP A 56 -2.49 8.08 11.85
CA ASP A 56 -2.19 7.23 10.68
C ASP A 56 -1.15 6.16 11.01
N SER A 57 -0.46 6.26 12.16
CA SER A 57 0.44 5.21 12.63
C SER A 57 -0.29 3.88 12.80
N GLY A 58 0.41 2.79 12.50
CA GLY A 58 -0.14 1.44 12.55
C GLY A 58 0.41 0.57 11.42
N VAL A 59 -0.16 -0.63 11.29
CA VAL A 59 0.25 -1.60 10.28
C VAL A 59 -0.63 -1.48 9.03
N TYR A 60 0.03 -1.37 7.88
CA TYR A 60 -0.55 -1.41 6.56
C TYR A 60 -0.10 -2.67 5.86
N GLU A 61 -1.04 -3.41 5.29
CA GLU A 61 -0.78 -4.64 4.58
C GLU A 61 -0.88 -4.41 3.07
N CYS A 62 0.16 -4.81 2.35
CA CYS A 62 0.17 -4.93 0.91
C CYS A 62 -0.15 -6.39 0.56
N GLN A 63 -1.12 -6.62 -0.31
CA GLN A 63 -1.56 -7.97 -0.69
C GLN A 63 -1.50 -8.13 -2.20
N VAL A 64 -1.05 -9.29 -2.67
CA VAL A 64 -1.05 -9.66 -4.08
C VAL A 64 -2.11 -10.75 -4.29
N SER A 65 -2.96 -10.58 -5.30
CA SER A 65 -4.04 -11.52 -5.65
C SER A 65 -3.55 -12.83 -6.29
N THR A 66 -2.57 -13.49 -5.68
CA THR A 66 -2.09 -14.83 -6.02
C THR A 66 -2.92 -15.89 -5.30
N GLU A 67 -2.80 -17.14 -5.75
CA GLU A 67 -3.32 -18.31 -5.04
C GLU A 67 -2.13 -19.21 -4.66
N PRO A 68 -1.83 -19.42 -3.36
CA PRO A 68 -2.43 -18.75 -2.20
C PRO A 68 -2.08 -17.25 -2.14
N LYS A 69 -2.89 -16.47 -1.42
CA LYS A 69 -2.70 -15.02 -1.26
C LYS A 69 -1.34 -14.72 -0.60
N MET A 70 -0.58 -13.82 -1.22
CA MET A 70 0.68 -13.32 -0.66
C MET A 70 0.45 -11.94 -0.04
N SER A 71 1.07 -11.67 1.11
CA SER A 71 1.03 -10.34 1.72
C SER A 71 2.31 -9.95 2.46
N LEU A 72 2.50 -8.64 2.61
CA LEU A 72 3.59 -8.01 3.36
C LEU A 72 3.02 -6.92 4.26
N ASN A 73 3.52 -6.85 5.50
CA ASN A 73 3.11 -5.87 6.49
C ASN A 73 4.15 -4.75 6.61
N TYR A 74 3.68 -3.52 6.60
CA TYR A 74 4.49 -2.31 6.76
C TYR A 74 4.02 -1.54 7.99
N THR A 75 4.91 -1.38 8.97
CA THR A 75 4.63 -0.58 10.16
C THR A 75 4.96 0.88 9.90
N LEU A 76 3.94 1.73 9.98
CA LEU A 76 4.06 3.17 9.93
C LEU A 76 4.09 3.75 11.34
N ASN A 77 5.11 4.54 11.66
CA ASN A 77 5.18 5.31 12.89
C ASN A 77 5.32 6.80 12.56
N VAL A 78 4.31 7.60 12.90
CA VAL A 78 4.29 9.05 12.72
C VAL A 78 4.52 9.70 14.07
N VAL A 79 5.64 10.43 14.21
CA VAL A 79 6.05 11.14 15.43
C VAL A 79 5.97 12.67 15.23
N GLY A 80 5.61 13.41 16.29
CA GLY A 80 5.16 14.81 16.25
C GLY A 80 6.11 15.92 15.76
N GLU A 81 5.46 17.07 15.49
CA GLU A 81 5.86 18.43 15.01
C GLU A 81 6.81 18.61 13.80
N TYR A 82 7.64 17.63 13.43
CA TYR A 82 8.57 17.76 12.29
C TYR A 82 8.33 16.81 11.11
N ALA A 83 7.09 16.36 10.89
CA ALA A 83 6.71 15.91 9.54
C ALA A 83 6.64 17.10 8.55
N LEU A 84 7.58 18.05 8.67
CA LEU A 84 7.79 19.15 7.76
C LEU A 84 8.29 18.54 6.46
N ASN A 85 7.33 18.34 5.54
CA ASN A 85 7.48 18.23 4.08
C ASN A 85 7.64 16.86 3.40
N TYR A 86 7.29 15.69 3.95
CA TYR A 86 7.55 14.46 3.17
C TYR A 86 6.42 13.43 3.28
N SER A 87 5.73 13.23 2.16
CA SER A 87 4.81 12.12 1.99
C SER A 87 5.47 10.79 2.40
N ILE A 88 4.78 9.95 3.17
CA ILE A 88 5.33 8.64 3.54
C ILE A 88 4.99 7.65 2.43
N ARG A 89 6.00 6.91 1.95
CA ARG A 89 5.89 5.91 0.90
C ARG A 89 6.11 4.53 1.49
N LEU A 90 5.10 3.68 1.42
CA LEU A 90 5.23 2.26 1.75
C LEU A 90 5.42 1.51 0.44
N LEU A 91 6.64 1.01 0.20
CA LEU A 91 6.99 0.31 -1.03
C LEU A 91 6.68 -1.18 -0.87
N SER A 92 5.87 -1.73 -1.76
CA SER A 92 5.73 -3.18 -1.94
C SER A 92 6.98 -3.79 -2.59
N GLU A 93 8.15 -3.67 -1.96
CA GLU A 93 9.36 -4.36 -2.46
C GLU A 93 9.12 -5.88 -2.44
N ARG A 94 9.56 -6.58 -3.50
CA ARG A 94 9.65 -8.04 -3.47
C ARG A 94 10.49 -8.41 -2.25
N GLY A 95 10.00 -9.33 -1.41
CA GLY A 95 10.86 -9.99 -0.44
C GLY A 95 12.05 -10.60 -1.18
N SER A 96 13.23 -9.99 -1.05
CA SER A 96 14.47 -10.66 -1.36
C SER A 96 14.55 -11.83 -0.39
N GLY A 97 14.39 -13.05 -0.90
CA GLY A 97 14.86 -14.22 -0.21
C GLY A 97 16.32 -13.98 0.21
N SER A 98 16.55 -14.13 1.51
CA SER A 98 17.74 -14.71 2.13
C SER A 98 18.79 -15.26 1.16
N GLN A 99 20.04 -14.84 1.37
CA GLN A 99 21.09 -15.85 1.63
C GLN A 99 20.98 -16.26 3.08
#